data_AF-A0A1C5TEM3-F1
#
_entry.id   AF-A0A1C5TEM3-F1
#
_cell.length_a   1.000
_cell.length_b   1.000
_cell.length_c   1.000
_cell.angle_alpha   90.00
_cell.angle_beta   90.00
_cell.angle_gamma   90.00
#
_symmetry.space_group_name_H-M   'P 1'
#
loop_
_entity.id
_entity.type
_entity.pdbx_description
1 polymer ?
#
loop_
_entity_poly.entity_id
_entity_poly.type
_entity_poly.pdbx_seq_one_letter_code
_entity_poly.pdbx_strand_id
1 'polypeptide(L)'
;MKPLNGYGKAVAYSDNERLPAGGYVLKVLDVKYQENGWGDVILLSFDIHEGEQKEFFARNYRNQTGEDKKWKGTYRLRVPKDDGSEEDEPRQRRFKTAIHNFEESNQGYHWNWDEQTLKGKWIGALFNNKEYEFNGRHGFFTNCHSLVAVEKIRSGKYEVPMDTLLKKGGDQASGDPYTVPIGDGFMNIPDSVEDEGLPFN
;
A
#
# COMPACT_ATOMS: atom_id res chain seq x y z
N MET A 1 45.69 -8.94 12.57
CA MET A 1 44.70 -9.16 11.49
C MET A 1 45.26 -8.58 10.20
N LYS A 2 45.08 -9.26 9.06
CA LYS A 2 45.47 -8.70 7.75
C LYS A 2 44.39 -7.69 7.30
N PRO A 3 44.75 -6.55 6.72
CA PRO A 3 43.77 -5.60 6.19
C PRO A 3 42.95 -6.24 5.07
N LEU A 4 41.62 -6.15 5.18
CA LEU A 4 40.68 -6.69 4.20
C LEU A 4 40.58 -5.72 3.01
N ASN A 5 41.13 -6.13 1.86
CA ASN A 5 40.97 -5.39 0.61
C ASN A 5 39.48 -5.29 0.27
N GLY A 6 38.98 -4.05 0.10
CA GLY A 6 37.58 -3.78 -0.18
C GLY A 6 36.73 -3.41 1.04
N TYR A 7 37.27 -3.43 2.28
CA TYR A 7 36.54 -3.00 3.47
C TYR A 7 36.06 -1.53 3.39
N GLY A 8 36.85 -0.64 2.77
CA GLY A 8 36.42 0.75 2.51
C GLY A 8 35.29 0.89 1.48
N LYS A 9 34.99 -0.18 0.72
CA LYS A 9 33.83 -0.26 -0.20
C LYS A 9 32.69 -1.12 0.36
N ALA A 10 32.93 -1.81 1.47
CA ALA A 10 31.93 -2.67 2.09
C ALA A 10 30.94 -1.78 2.85
N VAL A 11 29.71 -1.71 2.35
CA VAL A 11 28.60 -1.09 3.08
C VAL A 11 28.29 -2.01 4.25
N ALA A 12 28.42 -1.51 5.48
CA ALA A 12 27.99 -2.22 6.67
C ALA A 12 26.51 -2.62 6.51
N TYR A 13 26.12 -3.78 7.04
CA TYR A 13 24.71 -4.16 7.09
C TYR A 13 23.93 -3.04 7.81
N SER A 14 23.19 -2.23 7.05
CA SER A 14 22.24 -1.30 7.65
C SER A 14 21.02 -2.12 8.01
N ASP A 15 20.66 -2.14 9.29
CA ASP A 15 19.31 -2.54 9.68
C ASP A 15 18.34 -1.73 8.82
N ASN A 16 17.61 -2.41 7.94
CA ASN A 16 16.57 -1.77 7.15
C ASN A 16 15.49 -1.38 8.15
N GLU A 17 15.51 -0.11 8.58
CA GLU A 17 14.47 0.45 9.44
C GLU A 17 13.13 0.13 8.80
N ARG A 18 12.29 -0.58 9.55
CA ARG A 18 11.00 -1.04 9.07
C ARG A 18 9.92 -0.15 9.66
N LEU A 19 8.98 0.27 8.81
CA LEU A 19 7.83 1.03 9.25
C LEU A 19 6.95 0.14 10.15
N PRO A 20 6.70 0.49 11.43
CA PRO A 20 5.82 -0.28 12.30
C PRO A 20 4.39 -0.35 11.74
N ALA A 21 3.66 -1.44 12.02
CA ALA A 21 2.24 -1.51 11.71
C ALA A 21 1.49 -0.43 12.52
N GLY A 22 0.55 0.27 11.88
CA GLY A 22 -0.05 1.45 12.49
C GLY A 22 -0.78 2.35 11.49
N GLY A 23 -1.37 3.41 12.03
CA GLY A 23 -2.00 4.47 11.26
C GLY A 23 -1.04 5.63 11.02
N TYR A 24 -0.93 6.07 9.77
CA TYR A 24 -0.03 7.16 9.38
C TYR A 24 -0.74 8.18 8.49
N VAL A 25 -0.41 9.45 8.67
CA VAL A 25 -0.82 10.52 7.76
C VAL A 25 0.19 10.60 6.63
N LEU A 26 -0.30 10.44 5.41
CA LEU A 26 0.49 10.42 4.20
C LEU A 26 0.27 11.71 3.40
N LYS A 27 1.30 12.12 2.67
CA LYS A 27 1.21 13.14 1.62
C LYS A 27 1.49 12.47 0.28
N VAL A 28 0.60 12.67 -0.68
CA VAL A 28 0.80 12.21 -2.06
C VAL A 28 1.84 13.11 -2.72
N LEU A 29 2.94 12.51 -3.17
CA LEU A 29 4.05 13.18 -3.83
C LEU A 29 3.91 13.17 -5.35
N ASP A 30 3.40 12.06 -5.90
CA ASP A 30 3.24 11.90 -7.35
C ASP A 30 2.08 10.95 -7.66
N VAL A 31 1.47 11.12 -8.84
CA VAL A 31 0.34 10.30 -9.29
C VAL A 31 0.57 9.93 -10.74
N LYS A 32 0.40 8.64 -11.06
CA LYS A 32 0.50 8.14 -12.43
C LYS A 32 -0.70 7.25 -12.75
N TYR A 33 -1.38 7.57 -13.84
CA TYR A 33 -2.35 6.66 -14.43
C TYR A 33 -1.62 5.57 -15.23
N GLN A 34 -2.04 4.32 -15.08
CA GLN A 34 -1.50 3.17 -15.79
C GLN A 34 -2.65 2.35 -16.39
N GLU A 35 -2.70 2.32 -17.71
CA GLU A 35 -3.58 1.43 -18.46
C GLU A 35 -2.96 0.04 -18.53
N ASN A 36 -3.70 -0.97 -18.06
CA ASN A 36 -3.27 -2.36 -18.17
C ASN A 36 -4.39 -3.19 -18.80
N GLY A 37 -4.04 -4.24 -19.55
CA GLY A 37 -5.05 -5.13 -20.17
C GLY A 37 -6.01 -5.78 -19.17
N TRP A 38 -5.60 -5.94 -17.91
CA TRP A 38 -6.43 -6.49 -16.83
C TRP A 38 -7.21 -5.42 -16.04
N GLY A 39 -6.87 -4.14 -16.18
CA GLY A 39 -7.59 -3.04 -15.54
C GLY A 39 -6.68 -1.87 -15.17
N ASP A 40 -7.26 -0.68 -15.26
CA ASP A 40 -6.54 0.56 -15.08
C ASP A 40 -6.27 0.84 -13.60
N VAL A 41 -5.13 1.46 -13.33
CA VAL A 41 -4.64 1.70 -11.97
C VAL A 41 -4.10 3.12 -11.86
N ILE A 42 -4.49 3.82 -10.80
CA ILE A 42 -3.84 5.04 -10.35
C ILE A 42 -2.76 4.65 -9.35
N LEU A 43 -1.51 4.83 -9.74
CA LEU A 43 -0.34 4.66 -8.89
C LEU A 43 -0.08 5.95 -8.11
N LEU A 44 -0.37 5.91 -6.81
CA LEU A 44 -0.08 6.99 -5.88
C LEU A 44 1.29 6.76 -5.26
N SER A 45 2.22 7.70 -5.45
CA SER A 45 3.46 7.75 -4.68
C SER A 45 3.26 8.68 -3.51
N PHE A 46 3.56 8.22 -2.30
CA PHE A 46 3.34 8.96 -1.07
C PHE A 46 4.53 8.85 -0.12
N ASP A 47 4.61 9.79 0.83
CA ASP A 47 5.50 9.70 1.98
C ASP A 47 4.74 10.06 3.27
N ILE A 48 5.30 9.67 4.41
CA ILE A 48 4.73 9.93 5.73
C ILE A 48 4.92 11.41 6.08
N HIS A 49 3.83 12.09 6.36
CA HIS A 49 3.81 13.53 6.62
C HIS A 49 3.99 13.87 8.11
N GLU A 50 3.42 13.05 9.01
CA GLU A 50 3.33 13.33 10.45
C GLU A 50 3.82 12.14 11.29
N GLY A 51 4.16 12.41 12.55
CA GLY A 51 4.63 11.41 13.51
C GLY A 51 6.14 11.14 13.47
N GLU A 52 6.57 10.15 14.26
CA GLU A 52 7.98 9.76 14.39
C GLU A 52 8.59 9.27 13.07
N GLN A 53 7.75 8.66 12.24
CA GLN A 53 8.14 8.06 10.96
C GLN A 53 8.01 9.04 9.79
N LYS A 54 7.90 10.36 10.05
CA LYS A 54 7.86 11.39 9.00
C LYS A 54 9.03 11.26 8.03
N GLU A 55 8.79 11.36 6.73
CA GLU A 55 9.77 11.18 5.65
C GLU A 55 10.43 9.80 5.57
N PHE A 56 9.83 8.76 6.15
CA PHE A 56 10.40 7.41 6.14
C PHE A 56 10.78 6.92 4.74
N PHE A 57 9.89 7.08 3.74
CA PHE A 57 10.16 6.57 2.40
C PHE A 57 11.21 7.41 1.67
N ALA A 58 11.22 8.73 1.88
CA ALA A 58 12.29 9.58 1.36
C ALA A 58 13.65 9.27 2.00
N ARG A 59 13.71 9.04 3.32
CA ARG A 59 14.93 8.58 3.98
C ARG A 59 15.40 7.25 3.41
N ASN A 60 14.50 6.28 3.26
CA ASN A 60 14.83 4.99 2.67
C ASN A 60 15.41 5.15 1.26
N TYR A 61 14.77 5.95 0.41
CA TYR A 61 15.22 6.22 -0.96
C TYR A 61 16.60 6.90 -1.00
N ARG A 62 16.85 7.89 -0.13
CA ARG A 62 18.14 8.58 -0.03
C ARG A 62 19.27 7.63 0.41
N ASN A 63 18.97 6.71 1.33
CA ASN A 63 19.92 5.76 1.88
C ASN A 63 20.21 4.57 0.95
N GLN A 64 19.45 4.39 -0.13
CA GLN A 64 19.76 3.36 -1.12
C GLN A 64 21.08 3.68 -1.84
N THR A 65 22.06 2.78 -1.70
CA THR A 65 23.40 2.88 -2.30
C THR A 65 23.51 2.16 -3.65
N GLY A 66 22.46 1.45 -4.08
CA GLY A 66 22.41 0.83 -5.41
C GLY A 66 22.21 1.87 -6.52
N GLU A 67 22.69 1.57 -7.73
CA GLU A 67 22.48 2.42 -8.91
C GLU A 67 20.99 2.53 -9.28
N ASP A 68 20.23 1.45 -9.09
CA ASP A 68 18.78 1.38 -9.30
C ASP A 68 17.98 1.76 -8.05
N LYS A 69 17.95 3.04 -7.71
CA LYS A 69 17.14 3.54 -6.60
C LYS A 69 15.65 3.40 -6.89
N LYS A 70 14.92 2.76 -5.98
CA LYS A 70 13.47 2.51 -6.11
C LYS A 70 12.67 3.15 -4.99
N TRP A 71 11.63 3.88 -5.36
CA TRP A 71 10.65 4.41 -4.42
C TRP A 71 9.75 3.29 -3.91
N LYS A 72 9.63 3.16 -2.58
CA LYS A 72 8.86 2.08 -1.94
C LYS A 72 7.52 2.54 -1.34
N GLY A 73 7.26 3.84 -1.28
CA GLY A 73 6.01 4.40 -0.77
C GLY A 73 4.98 4.54 -1.89
N THR A 74 4.46 3.42 -2.40
CA THR A 74 3.44 3.43 -3.47
C THR A 74 2.17 2.71 -3.06
N TYR A 75 1.03 3.19 -3.55
CA TYR A 75 -0.29 2.56 -3.41
C TYR A 75 -0.94 2.48 -4.79
N ARG A 76 -1.51 1.32 -5.09
CA ARG A 76 -2.21 1.07 -6.36
C ARG A 76 -3.71 1.15 -6.11
N LEU A 77 -4.34 2.22 -6.59
CA LEU A 77 -5.78 2.36 -6.57
C LEU A 77 -6.34 1.84 -7.90
N ARG A 78 -7.08 0.72 -7.86
CA ARG A 78 -7.75 0.16 -9.05
C ARG A 78 -8.89 1.07 -9.49
N VAL A 79 -8.94 1.38 -10.78
CA VAL A 79 -10.01 2.15 -11.42
C VAL A 79 -11.09 1.16 -11.85
N PRO A 80 -12.38 1.39 -11.52
CA PRO A 80 -13.48 0.55 -12.01
C PRO A 80 -13.58 0.64 -13.53
N LYS A 81 -14.00 -0.46 -14.17
CA LYS A 81 -14.11 -0.52 -15.64
C LYS A 81 -15.46 0.02 -16.13
N ASP A 82 -16.45 0.12 -15.24
CA ASP A 82 -17.82 0.52 -15.58
C ASP A 82 -18.44 -0.39 -16.67
N ASP A 83 -18.05 -1.67 -16.66
CA ASP A 83 -18.47 -2.68 -17.64
C ASP A 83 -19.69 -3.50 -17.16
N GLY A 84 -20.17 -3.23 -15.95
CA GLY A 84 -21.31 -3.93 -15.34
C GLY A 84 -20.99 -5.37 -14.92
N SER A 85 -19.71 -5.77 -14.85
CA SER A 85 -19.31 -7.08 -14.34
C SER A 85 -19.58 -7.22 -12.84
N GLU A 86 -19.74 -8.45 -12.34
CA GLU A 86 -19.97 -8.72 -10.90
C GLU A 86 -18.81 -8.23 -10.02
N GLU A 87 -17.60 -8.13 -10.58
CA GLU A 87 -16.43 -7.59 -9.89
C GLU A 87 -16.36 -6.05 -9.91
N ASP A 88 -17.20 -5.38 -10.71
CA ASP A 88 -17.15 -3.93 -10.87
C ASP A 88 -17.77 -3.21 -9.67
N GLU A 89 -18.88 -3.70 -9.11
CA GLU A 89 -19.52 -3.07 -7.93
C GLU A 89 -18.56 -2.98 -6.72
N PRO A 90 -17.84 -4.04 -6.32
CA PRO A 90 -16.81 -3.95 -5.29
C PRO A 90 -15.67 -2.98 -5.62
N ARG A 91 -15.23 -2.91 -6.89
CA ARG A 91 -14.17 -1.97 -7.35
C ARG A 91 -14.65 -0.52 -7.29
N GLN A 92 -15.85 -0.24 -7.77
CA GLN A 92 -16.48 1.07 -7.69
C GLN A 92 -16.62 1.53 -6.24
N ARG A 93 -17.08 0.65 -5.34
CA ARG A 93 -17.21 0.97 -3.91
C ARG A 93 -15.86 1.34 -3.28
N ARG A 94 -14.79 0.63 -3.63
CA ARG A 94 -13.42 0.90 -3.16
C ARG A 94 -12.90 2.22 -3.66
N PHE A 95 -13.02 2.45 -4.95
CA PHE A 95 -12.59 3.68 -5.57
C PHE A 95 -13.32 4.87 -4.94
N LYS A 96 -14.65 4.80 -4.85
CA LYS A 96 -15.48 5.81 -4.18
C LYS A 96 -15.07 6.05 -2.73
N THR A 97 -14.78 4.99 -1.98
CA THR A 97 -14.33 5.11 -0.57
C THR A 97 -12.98 5.82 -0.48
N ALA A 98 -12.02 5.48 -1.34
CA ALA A 98 -10.72 6.13 -1.36
C ALA A 98 -10.85 7.63 -1.69
N ILE A 99 -11.61 7.97 -2.74
CA ILE A 99 -11.86 9.36 -3.14
C ILE A 99 -12.60 10.12 -2.03
N HIS A 100 -13.61 9.53 -1.41
CA HIS A 100 -14.32 10.15 -0.29
C HIS A 100 -13.38 10.50 0.88
N ASN A 101 -12.49 9.58 1.24
CA ASN A 101 -11.47 9.85 2.27
C ASN A 101 -10.51 10.97 1.87
N PHE A 102 -10.19 11.12 0.57
CA PHE A 102 -9.39 12.24 0.07
C PHE A 102 -10.16 13.57 0.21
N GLU A 103 -11.43 13.62 -0.14
CA GLU A 103 -12.26 14.82 0.02
C GLU A 103 -12.40 15.21 1.49
N GLU A 104 -12.70 14.24 2.37
CA GLU A 104 -12.82 14.47 3.82
C GLU A 104 -11.51 14.97 4.44
N SER A 105 -10.37 14.46 3.97
CA SER A 105 -9.05 14.82 4.49
C SER A 105 -8.53 16.17 4.00
N ASN A 106 -9.13 16.73 2.94
CA ASN A 106 -8.64 17.94 2.28
C ASN A 106 -9.78 18.94 2.11
N GLN A 107 -9.97 19.81 3.11
CA GLN A 107 -11.05 20.80 3.10
C GLN A 107 -11.08 21.63 1.81
N GLY A 108 -12.24 21.68 1.16
CA GLY A 108 -12.45 22.40 -0.09
C GLY A 108 -11.97 21.68 -1.35
N TYR A 109 -11.46 20.45 -1.23
CA TYR A 109 -11.19 19.60 -2.37
C TYR A 109 -12.43 18.79 -2.75
N HIS A 110 -12.74 18.79 -4.04
CA HIS A 110 -13.75 17.94 -4.64
C HIS A 110 -13.16 17.21 -5.83
N TRP A 111 -13.46 15.92 -5.91
CA TRP A 111 -13.00 15.10 -7.01
C TRP A 111 -13.66 15.51 -8.32
N ASN A 112 -12.83 15.76 -9.33
CA ASN A 112 -13.24 16.23 -10.65
C ASN A 112 -12.86 15.24 -11.76
N TRP A 113 -12.59 13.97 -11.41
CA TRP A 113 -12.14 12.93 -12.35
C TRP A 113 -10.76 13.16 -12.98
N ASP A 114 -9.92 14.01 -12.38
CA ASP A 114 -8.54 14.22 -12.78
C ASP A 114 -7.58 13.75 -11.67
N GLU A 115 -6.88 12.64 -11.90
CA GLU A 115 -6.00 12.01 -10.92
C GLU A 115 -4.81 12.87 -10.53
N GLN A 116 -4.40 13.80 -11.39
CA GLN A 116 -3.31 14.72 -11.07
C GLN A 116 -3.68 15.65 -9.92
N THR A 117 -4.97 15.88 -9.67
CA THR A 117 -5.43 16.71 -8.55
C THR A 117 -5.22 16.06 -7.18
N LEU A 118 -4.96 14.75 -7.12
CA LEU A 118 -4.59 14.03 -5.89
C LEU A 118 -3.14 14.33 -5.47
N LYS A 119 -2.30 14.81 -6.38
CA LYS A 119 -0.92 15.18 -6.08
C LYS A 119 -0.88 16.31 -5.06
N GLY A 120 -0.07 16.14 -4.02
CA GLY A 120 0.07 17.09 -2.93
C GLY A 120 -1.01 17.00 -1.85
N LYS A 121 -2.06 16.19 -2.04
CA LYS A 121 -3.12 15.98 -1.05
C LYS A 121 -2.67 15.10 0.10
N TRP A 122 -3.37 15.22 1.22
CA TRP A 122 -3.17 14.40 2.41
C TRP A 122 -4.20 13.29 2.49
N ILE A 123 -3.78 12.14 3.02
CA ILE A 123 -4.66 10.99 3.23
C ILE A 123 -4.15 10.18 4.43
N GLY A 124 -5.04 9.59 5.20
CA GLY A 124 -4.67 8.62 6.22
C GLY A 124 -4.47 7.23 5.59
N ALA A 125 -3.56 6.44 6.14
CA ALA A 125 -3.42 5.05 5.74
C ALA A 125 -3.13 4.16 6.93
N LEU A 126 -3.69 2.95 6.88
CA LEU A 126 -3.41 1.88 7.83
C LEU A 126 -2.42 0.91 7.21
N PHE A 127 -1.32 0.70 7.91
CA PHE A 127 -0.27 -0.23 7.52
C PHE A 127 -0.32 -1.47 8.41
N ASN A 128 -0.21 -2.63 7.79
CA ASN A 128 -0.03 -3.91 8.47
C ASN A 128 1.25 -4.60 8.00
N ASN A 129 1.62 -5.69 8.66
CA ASN A 129 2.70 -6.53 8.18
C ASN A 129 2.13 -7.60 7.26
N LYS A 130 2.69 -7.75 6.07
CA LYS A 130 2.38 -8.86 5.18
C LYS A 130 3.57 -9.80 5.10
N GLU A 131 3.33 -11.08 5.32
CA GLU A 131 4.35 -12.13 5.17
C GLU A 131 4.62 -12.33 3.67
N TYR A 132 5.89 -12.49 3.32
CA TYR A 132 6.31 -12.86 1.97
C TYR A 132 7.18 -14.11 2.04
N GLU A 133 6.98 -15.00 1.07
CA GLU A 133 7.83 -16.14 0.82
C GLU A 133 8.35 -16.01 -0.62
N PHE A 134 9.66 -15.79 -0.78
CA PHE A 134 10.29 -15.71 -2.09
C PHE A 134 11.57 -16.53 -2.09
N ASN A 135 11.66 -17.52 -3.00
CA ASN A 135 12.80 -18.41 -3.14
C ASN A 135 13.28 -19.04 -1.81
N GLY A 136 12.34 -19.51 -0.99
CA GLY A 136 12.63 -20.14 0.32
C GLY A 136 13.04 -19.18 1.43
N ARG A 137 13.06 -17.86 1.17
CA ARG A 137 13.19 -16.82 2.20
C ARG A 137 11.81 -16.38 2.64
N HIS A 138 11.53 -16.54 3.93
CA HIS A 138 10.35 -15.99 4.58
C HIS A 138 10.73 -14.67 5.25
N GLY A 139 9.82 -13.72 5.22
CA GLY A 139 9.99 -12.45 5.91
C GLY A 139 8.67 -11.71 5.98
N PHE A 140 8.69 -10.52 6.57
CA PHE A 140 7.52 -9.65 6.61
C PHE A 140 7.89 -8.29 6.03
N PHE A 141 6.99 -7.72 5.24
CA PHE A 141 7.11 -6.36 4.73
C PHE A 141 5.93 -5.52 5.21
N THR A 142 6.13 -4.21 5.31
CA THR A 142 5.07 -3.28 5.69
C THR A 142 4.21 -2.97 4.46
N ASN A 143 2.92 -3.26 4.54
CA ASN A 143 1.96 -3.11 3.46
C ASN A 143 0.94 -2.01 3.80
N CYS A 144 0.63 -1.15 2.83
CA CYS A 144 -0.46 -0.19 2.96
C CYS A 144 -1.78 -0.92 2.71
N HIS A 145 -2.49 -1.26 3.79
CA HIS A 145 -3.69 -2.10 3.74
C HIS A 145 -4.93 -1.30 3.30
N SER A 146 -5.11 -0.09 3.81
CA SER A 146 -6.31 0.71 3.54
C SER A 146 -6.07 2.20 3.66
N LEU A 147 -6.69 2.97 2.78
CA LEU A 147 -6.77 4.42 2.85
C LEU A 147 -7.98 4.82 3.71
N VAL A 148 -7.78 5.78 4.61
CA VAL A 148 -8.76 6.32 5.54
C VAL A 148 -8.64 7.84 5.61
N ALA A 149 -9.61 8.53 6.19
CA ALA A 149 -9.50 9.96 6.42
C ALA A 149 -8.34 10.29 7.40
N VAL A 150 -7.67 11.43 7.18
CA VAL A 150 -6.58 11.92 8.04
C VAL A 150 -7.05 12.11 9.48
N GLU A 151 -8.27 12.60 9.67
CA GLU A 151 -8.88 12.80 10.99
C GLU A 151 -9.04 11.47 11.76
N LYS A 152 -9.26 10.35 11.06
CA LYS A 152 -9.32 9.02 11.71
C LYS A 152 -7.97 8.62 12.31
N ILE A 153 -6.88 8.94 11.61
CA ILE A 153 -5.52 8.68 12.11
C ILE A 153 -5.20 9.61 13.29
N ARG A 154 -5.45 10.91 13.14
CA ARG A 154 -5.16 11.90 14.18
C ARG A 154 -5.97 11.71 15.46
N SER A 155 -7.23 11.28 15.33
CA SER A 155 -8.08 10.98 16.48
C SER A 155 -7.70 9.70 17.22
N GLY A 156 -6.80 8.87 16.66
CA GLY A 156 -6.42 7.58 17.23
C GLY A 156 -7.55 6.54 17.23
N LYS A 157 -8.70 6.84 16.59
CA LYS A 157 -9.87 5.94 16.51
C LYS A 157 -9.73 4.99 15.33
N TYR A 158 -8.62 4.26 15.29
CA TYR A 158 -8.38 3.26 14.27
C TYR A 158 -7.89 1.96 14.90
N GLU A 159 -8.25 0.85 14.28
CA GLU A 159 -7.72 -0.45 14.61
C GLU A 159 -6.63 -0.79 13.59
N VAL A 160 -5.47 -1.23 14.08
CA VAL A 160 -4.40 -1.67 13.21
C VAL A 160 -4.82 -3.02 12.62
N PRO A 161 -4.88 -3.15 11.27
CA PRO A 161 -5.26 -4.41 10.66
C PRO A 161 -4.30 -5.50 11.08
N MET A 162 -4.82 -6.71 11.32
CA MET A 162 -3.99 -7.87 11.63
C MET A 162 -2.98 -8.15 10.52
N ASP A 163 -1.87 -8.77 10.91
CA ASP A 163 -0.81 -9.15 10.00
C ASP A 163 -1.34 -10.16 8.96
N THR A 164 -1.08 -9.89 7.68
CA THR A 164 -1.48 -10.76 6.57
C THR A 164 -0.46 -11.88 6.44
N LEU A 165 -0.78 -13.05 6.99
CA LEU A 165 0.05 -14.27 6.90
C LEU A 165 -0.21 -15.04 5.60
N LEU A 166 0.82 -15.72 5.08
CA LEU A 166 0.66 -16.62 3.93
C LEU A 166 0.05 -17.95 4.39
N LYS A 167 -1.06 -18.40 3.79
CA LYS A 167 -1.66 -19.71 4.10
C LYS A 167 -0.74 -20.84 3.61
N LYS A 168 -0.10 -21.57 4.53
CA LYS A 168 0.61 -22.82 4.22
C LYS A 168 -0.36 -24.01 4.17
N GLY A 169 -0.68 -24.44 2.94
CA GLY A 169 -1.01 -25.81 2.51
C GLY A 169 -2.12 -26.61 3.22
N GLY A 170 -3.16 -26.98 2.46
CA GLY A 170 -3.83 -28.29 2.60
C GLY A 170 -5.21 -28.32 3.25
N ASP A 171 -6.20 -27.66 2.65
CA ASP A 171 -7.56 -28.22 2.53
C ASP A 171 -8.28 -27.49 1.39
N GLN A 172 -8.57 -28.22 0.31
CA GLN A 172 -9.48 -27.81 -0.74
C GLN A 172 -10.92 -27.87 -0.19
N ALA A 173 -11.29 -26.89 0.62
CA ALA A 173 -12.64 -26.38 0.58
C ALA A 173 -12.63 -25.25 -0.45
N SER A 174 -13.33 -25.45 -1.56
CA SER A 174 -13.77 -24.40 -2.47
C SER A 174 -14.74 -23.47 -1.74
N GLY A 175 -14.21 -22.75 -0.76
CA GLY A 175 -14.77 -21.57 -0.16
C GLY A 175 -13.85 -20.46 -0.60
N ASP A 176 -14.35 -19.62 -1.50
CA ASP A 176 -13.78 -18.33 -1.82
C ASP A 176 -13.11 -17.74 -0.56
N PRO A 177 -11.86 -17.27 -0.60
CA PRO A 177 -11.28 -16.52 0.53
C PRO A 177 -12.11 -15.28 0.92
N TYR A 178 -13.14 -14.99 0.12
CA TYR A 178 -14.03 -13.85 0.12
C TYR A 178 -15.44 -14.13 0.61
N THR A 179 -15.71 -15.32 1.17
CA THR A 179 -16.97 -15.56 1.87
C THR A 179 -16.74 -16.19 3.25
N VAL A 180 -16.89 -15.37 4.30
CA VAL A 180 -17.28 -15.81 5.66
C VAL A 180 -18.49 -14.97 6.06
N PRO A 181 -19.47 -15.52 6.80
CA PRO A 181 -20.81 -14.99 6.88
C PRO A 181 -20.93 -13.81 7.86
N ILE A 182 -21.66 -12.81 7.37
CA ILE A 182 -22.37 -11.70 8.03
C ILE A 182 -22.11 -11.50 9.54
N GLY A 183 -21.35 -10.44 9.84
CA GLY A 183 -21.25 -9.79 11.15
C GLY A 183 -20.49 -8.46 11.06
N ASP A 184 -21.23 -7.35 11.04
CA ASP A 184 -20.83 -5.94 11.26
C ASP A 184 -19.58 -5.36 10.54
N GLY A 185 -19.84 -4.60 9.47
CA GLY A 185 -19.23 -3.27 9.30
C GLY A 185 -17.93 -3.10 8.50
N PHE A 186 -17.25 -4.17 8.06
CA PHE A 186 -16.04 -4.06 7.22
C PHE A 186 -16.18 -4.87 5.92
N MET A 187 -16.21 -4.19 4.77
CA MET A 187 -16.35 -4.85 3.46
C MET A 187 -15.03 -5.42 2.97
N ASN A 188 -14.94 -6.75 3.01
CA ASN A 188 -13.91 -7.53 2.30
C ASN A 188 -13.99 -7.32 0.78
N ILE A 189 -12.82 -7.34 0.17
CA ILE A 189 -12.54 -7.24 -1.28
C ILE A 189 -12.76 -8.61 -1.88
N PRO A 190 -13.40 -8.82 -3.04
CA PRO A 190 -13.17 -10.05 -3.79
C PRO A 190 -11.84 -9.94 -4.55
N ASP A 191 -10.95 -10.94 -4.42
CA ASP A 191 -9.92 -11.18 -5.44
C ASP A 191 -10.51 -12.06 -6.54
N SER A 192 -10.62 -11.50 -7.73
CA SER A 192 -10.31 -12.25 -8.95
C SER A 192 -9.47 -11.36 -9.84
N VAL A 193 -8.19 -11.26 -9.53
CA VAL A 193 -7.20 -10.76 -10.48
C VAL A 193 -5.91 -11.50 -10.20
N GLU A 194 -5.62 -12.47 -11.06
CA GLU A 194 -4.42 -13.29 -11.07
C GLU A 194 -3.20 -12.44 -10.71
N ASP A 195 -2.49 -12.88 -9.67
CA ASP A 195 -1.24 -12.31 -9.17
C ASP A 195 -0.11 -12.62 -10.17
N GLU A 196 -0.23 -12.07 -11.37
CA GLU A 196 0.78 -12.11 -12.41
C GLU A 196 1.67 -10.87 -12.27
N GLY A 197 2.84 -11.10 -11.67
CA GLY A 197 3.99 -10.21 -11.81
C GLY A 197 4.15 -9.18 -10.70
N LEU A 198 4.73 -9.60 -9.59
CA LEU A 198 5.60 -8.72 -8.79
C LEU A 198 6.66 -8.10 -9.74
N PRO A 199 6.65 -6.77 -10.00
CA PRO A 199 7.67 -6.16 -10.83
C PRO A 199 8.90 -5.88 -9.96
N PHE A 200 9.61 -6.94 -9.59
CA PHE A 200 11.00 -6.80 -9.21
C PHE A 200 11.81 -6.78 -10.51
N ASN A 201 11.99 -5.59 -11.08
CA ASN A 201 13.08 -5.40 -12.04
C ASN A 201 14.43 -5.44 -11.33
#